data_AF-A0A7K2J7E5-F1
#
_entry.id   AF-A0A7K2J7E5-F1
#
_cell.length_a   1.000
_cell.length_b   1.000
_cell.length_c   1.000
_cell.angle_alpha   90.00
_cell.angle_beta   90.00
_cell.angle_gamma   90.00
#
_symmetry.space_group_name_H-M   'P 1'
#
loop_
_entity.id
_entity.type
_entity.pdbx_description
1 polymer ?
#
loop_
_entity_poly.entity_id
_entity_poly.type
_entity_poly.pdbx_seq_one_letter_code
_entity_poly.pdbx_strand_id
1 'polypeptide(L)'
;MDAKTLLRSGITDTPNLQRLMRSAVQAWKAHVCMVVEPETVRAGGAWRWVINDGHLGLRGSDFVAFLAGSRKDLHAPEKYEAPLLAEVRERAARFAIPLTSIRMLMTNRSIGYDAPGEDVTHDPQLDGISAALGQEEGVVEAQALTPTRVPLRCNFVSRTASPPGARALVPYAELLGTTLRLILGLDAEDAAQLENLLDTGEPAPAYWEQADLFDG
;
A
#
# COMPACT_ATOMS: atom_id res chain seq x y z
N MET A 1 23.29 0.67 5.29
CA MET A 1 22.80 -0.59 4.69
C MET A 1 21.68 -0.25 3.72
N ASP A 2 21.68 -0.79 2.49
CA ASP A 2 20.60 -0.57 1.52
C ASP A 2 19.61 -1.76 1.52
N ALA A 3 18.44 -1.58 0.90
CA ALA A 3 17.40 -2.61 0.86
C ALA A 3 17.90 -3.94 0.24
N LYS A 4 18.77 -3.87 -0.77
CA LYS A 4 19.30 -5.07 -1.45
C LYS A 4 20.18 -5.92 -0.54
N THR A 5 20.98 -5.29 0.32
CA THR A 5 21.84 -6.00 1.28
C THR A 5 20.99 -6.72 2.33
N LEU A 6 19.93 -6.08 2.80
CA LEU A 6 19.01 -6.64 3.79
C LEU A 6 18.30 -7.90 3.26
N LEU A 7 17.80 -7.88 2.03
CA LEU A 7 17.06 -8.99 1.43
C LEU A 7 17.90 -10.27 1.24
N ARG A 8 19.23 -10.16 1.24
CA ARG A 8 20.17 -11.28 1.08
C ARG A 8 20.67 -11.87 2.40
N SER A 9 20.31 -11.27 3.53
CA SER A 9 20.90 -11.58 4.85
C SER A 9 20.28 -12.77 5.57
N GLY A 10 19.24 -13.41 5.03
CA GLY A 10 18.52 -14.52 5.69
C GLY A 10 17.68 -14.10 6.91
N ILE A 11 17.60 -12.80 7.20
CA ILE A 11 16.73 -12.22 8.22
C ILE A 11 15.28 -12.36 7.77
N THR A 12 14.36 -12.73 8.68
CA THR A 12 12.93 -12.91 8.37
C THR A 12 12.03 -12.00 9.21
N ASP A 13 12.06 -12.11 10.54
CA ASP A 13 11.40 -11.16 11.47
C ASP A 13 12.27 -11.04 12.72
N THR A 14 12.97 -9.91 12.87
CA THR A 14 13.87 -9.67 14.01
C THR A 14 13.65 -8.28 14.59
N PRO A 15 13.96 -8.06 15.88
CA PRO A 15 13.94 -6.73 16.48
C PRO A 15 14.79 -5.70 15.73
N ASN A 16 15.92 -6.14 15.15
CA ASN A 16 16.80 -5.27 14.35
C ASN A 16 16.13 -4.84 13.04
N LEU A 17 15.38 -5.72 12.38
CA LEU A 17 14.58 -5.36 11.21
C LEU A 17 13.53 -4.30 11.58
N GLN A 18 12.81 -4.49 12.69
CA GLN A 18 11.81 -3.51 13.14
C GLN A 18 12.45 -2.14 13.40
N ARG A 19 13.60 -2.11 14.08
CA ARG A 19 14.34 -0.88 14.38
C ARG A 19 14.85 -0.19 13.12
N LEU A 20 15.42 -0.96 12.19
CA LEU A 20 15.87 -0.46 10.90
C LEU A 20 14.71 0.21 10.16
N MET A 21 13.58 -0.49 10.06
CA MET A 21 12.44 0.01 9.29
C MET A 21 11.83 1.28 9.87
N ARG A 22 11.84 1.47 11.20
CA ARG A 22 11.45 2.77 11.81
C ARG A 22 12.27 3.94 11.27
N SER A 23 13.57 3.76 11.02
CA SER A 23 14.40 4.82 10.43
C SER A 23 14.33 4.90 8.90
N ALA A 24 14.01 3.78 8.24
CA ALA A 24 14.15 3.65 6.80
C ALA A 24 12.86 3.93 6.02
N VAL A 25 11.68 3.75 6.62
CA VAL A 25 10.38 3.76 5.93
C VAL A 25 10.08 5.08 5.20
N GLN A 26 10.60 6.20 5.70
CA GLN A 26 10.43 7.52 5.07
C GLN A 26 11.41 7.77 3.91
N ALA A 27 12.58 7.11 3.91
CA ALA A 27 13.64 7.36 2.94
C ALA A 27 13.70 6.32 1.82
N TRP A 28 13.42 5.07 2.15
CA TRP A 28 13.49 3.97 1.18
C TRP A 28 12.30 4.03 0.24
N LYS A 29 12.55 3.69 -1.03
CA LYS A 29 11.57 3.85 -2.11
C LYS A 29 11.32 2.55 -2.83
N ALA A 30 10.08 2.33 -3.25
CA ALA A 30 9.63 1.20 -4.05
C ALA A 30 8.80 1.70 -5.23
N HIS A 31 8.61 0.82 -6.20
CA HIS A 31 7.69 1.06 -7.31
C HIS A 31 6.32 0.46 -7.05
N VAL A 32 6.25 -0.70 -6.42
CA VAL A 32 4.99 -1.43 -6.24
C VAL A 32 4.80 -1.84 -4.80
N CYS A 33 3.57 -1.71 -4.33
CA CYS A 33 3.05 -2.38 -3.15
C CYS A 33 1.99 -3.40 -3.59
N MET A 34 2.04 -4.62 -3.04
CA MET A 34 1.05 -5.67 -3.27
C MET A 34 0.58 -6.22 -1.94
N VAL A 35 -0.73 -6.31 -1.78
CA VAL A 35 -1.34 -6.87 -0.58
C VAL A 35 -1.86 -8.26 -0.89
N VAL A 36 -1.44 -9.24 -0.11
CA VAL A 36 -1.89 -10.63 -0.23
C VAL A 36 -2.42 -11.14 1.10
N GLU A 37 -3.34 -12.09 1.03
CA GLU A 37 -3.78 -12.85 2.20
C GLU A 37 -2.73 -13.94 2.50
N PRO A 38 -2.29 -14.11 3.76
CA PRO A 38 -1.35 -15.14 4.13
C PRO A 38 -2.04 -16.52 4.15
N GLU A 39 -1.33 -17.57 3.75
CA GLU A 39 -1.83 -18.97 3.81
C GLU A 39 -2.28 -19.39 5.22
N THR A 40 -1.67 -18.80 6.26
CA THR A 40 -2.06 -19.00 7.66
C THR A 40 -2.34 -17.66 8.32
N VAL A 41 -3.61 -17.44 8.67
CA VAL A 41 -4.03 -16.32 9.52
C VAL A 41 -3.40 -16.52 10.90
N ARG A 42 -2.68 -15.51 11.38
CA ARG A 42 -2.17 -15.51 12.75
C ARG A 42 -3.15 -14.75 13.63
N ALA A 43 -3.72 -15.44 14.61
CA ALA A 43 -4.55 -14.78 15.63
C ALA A 43 -3.69 -13.84 16.47
N GLY A 44 -4.03 -12.55 16.46
CA GLY A 44 -3.56 -11.55 17.42
C GLY A 44 -2.05 -11.31 17.40
N GLY A 45 -1.60 -10.30 16.67
CA GLY A 45 -0.22 -9.82 16.72
C GLY A 45 -0.13 -8.40 16.20
N ALA A 46 0.74 -7.59 16.81
CA ALA A 46 1.06 -6.27 16.32
C ALA A 46 1.62 -6.37 14.89
N TRP A 47 1.30 -5.38 14.05
CA TRP A 47 1.84 -5.30 12.70
C TRP A 47 3.36 -5.17 12.73
N ARG A 48 4.04 -5.90 11.84
CA ARG A 48 5.50 -6.04 11.86
C ARG A 48 6.11 -6.13 10.48
N TRP A 49 7.30 -5.59 10.35
CA TRP A 49 8.11 -5.75 9.15
C TRP A 49 8.65 -7.17 9.05
N VAL A 50 8.56 -7.76 7.87
CA VAL A 50 9.03 -9.12 7.62
C VAL A 50 9.78 -9.17 6.30
N ILE A 51 10.64 -10.16 6.15
CA ILE A 51 11.22 -10.55 4.87
C ILE A 51 10.70 -11.95 4.57
N ASN A 52 10.00 -12.10 3.45
CA ASN A 52 9.48 -13.38 2.98
C ASN A 52 9.91 -13.56 1.52
N ASP A 53 10.47 -14.73 1.19
CA ASP A 53 10.93 -15.06 -0.16
C ASP A 53 11.78 -13.96 -0.82
N GLY A 54 12.66 -13.32 -0.04
CA GLY A 54 13.53 -12.24 -0.52
C GLY A 54 12.82 -10.91 -0.78
N HIS A 55 11.60 -10.71 -0.27
CA HIS A 55 10.82 -9.48 -0.37
C HIS A 55 10.56 -8.88 1.01
N LEU A 56 10.72 -7.56 1.13
CA LEU A 56 10.31 -6.83 2.31
C LEU A 56 8.78 -6.69 2.29
N GLY A 57 8.14 -7.05 3.40
CA GLY A 57 6.72 -6.90 3.60
C GLY A 57 6.36 -6.29 4.95
N LEU A 58 5.19 -5.68 5.01
CA LEU A 58 4.52 -5.35 6.27
C LEU A 58 3.42 -6.39 6.51
N ARG A 59 3.55 -7.15 7.60
CA ARG A 59 2.58 -8.18 7.97
C ARG A 59 1.58 -7.63 8.99
N GLY A 60 0.30 -7.72 8.67
CA GLY A 60 -0.83 -7.54 9.59
C GLY A 60 -1.36 -8.88 10.10
N SER A 61 -2.58 -8.87 10.64
CA SER A 61 -3.31 -10.04 11.16
C SER A 61 -3.69 -11.02 10.05
N ASP A 62 -4.23 -10.50 8.94
CA ASP A 62 -4.82 -11.23 7.83
C ASP A 62 -4.26 -10.81 6.46
N PHE A 63 -3.19 -10.01 6.44
CA PHE A 63 -2.53 -9.59 5.20
C PHE A 63 -1.00 -9.53 5.32
N VAL A 64 -0.33 -9.56 4.17
CA VAL A 64 1.05 -9.12 4.02
C VAL A 64 1.16 -8.17 2.83
N ALA A 65 1.72 -6.99 3.07
CA ALA A 65 1.92 -5.95 2.07
C ALA A 65 3.39 -5.93 1.61
N PHE A 66 3.68 -6.51 0.45
CA PHE A 66 5.02 -6.60 -0.10
C PHE A 66 5.40 -5.38 -0.92
N LEU A 67 6.65 -4.94 -0.78
CA LEU A 67 7.24 -3.83 -1.52
C LEU A 67 8.30 -4.35 -2.50
N ALA A 68 8.29 -3.83 -3.73
CA ALA A 68 9.32 -4.16 -4.71
C ALA A 68 9.66 -3.00 -5.67
N GLY A 69 10.81 -3.13 -6.31
CA GLY A 69 11.25 -2.20 -7.37
C GLY A 69 10.57 -2.44 -8.71
N SER A 70 10.01 -3.64 -8.94
CA SER A 70 9.21 -3.95 -10.11
C SER A 70 8.03 -4.86 -9.77
N ARG A 71 6.93 -4.69 -10.50
CA ARG A 71 5.77 -5.59 -10.42
C ARG A 71 6.12 -7.05 -10.76
N LYS A 72 7.15 -7.27 -11.59
CA LYS A 72 7.61 -8.60 -12.00
C LYS A 72 8.29 -9.38 -10.88
N ASP A 73 8.80 -8.69 -9.88
CA ASP A 73 9.50 -9.31 -8.75
C ASP A 73 8.48 -9.97 -7.80
N LEU A 74 7.25 -9.44 -7.75
CA LEU A 74 6.17 -9.95 -6.91
C LEU A 74 5.37 -11.04 -7.64
N HIS A 75 5.28 -12.20 -7.01
CA HIS A 75 4.49 -13.32 -7.48
C HIS A 75 3.02 -13.04 -7.18
N ALA A 76 2.18 -13.00 -8.20
CA ALA A 76 0.76 -12.73 -8.04
C ALA A 76 -0.08 -13.78 -8.77
N PRO A 77 -0.75 -14.68 -8.03
CA PRO A 77 -1.68 -15.61 -8.65
C PRO A 77 -3.16 -15.27 -8.42
N GLU A 78 -3.51 -14.48 -7.40
CA GLU A 78 -4.90 -14.34 -6.98
C GLU A 78 -5.55 -13.05 -7.49
N LYS A 79 -6.75 -13.21 -8.07
CA LYS A 79 -7.66 -12.10 -8.37
C LYS A 79 -8.66 -12.02 -7.22
N TYR A 80 -8.73 -10.84 -6.64
CA TYR A 80 -9.67 -10.50 -5.58
C TYR A 80 -10.93 -9.88 -6.17
N GLU A 81 -12.02 -9.98 -5.43
CA GLU A 81 -13.26 -9.28 -5.75
C GLU A 81 -13.02 -7.76 -5.72
N ALA A 82 -13.58 -7.07 -6.71
CA ALA A 82 -13.49 -5.62 -6.79
C ALA A 82 -14.47 -4.99 -5.78
N PRO A 83 -14.02 -4.06 -4.92
CA PRO A 83 -14.91 -3.36 -4.00
C PRO A 83 -15.91 -2.50 -4.77
N LEU A 84 -17.06 -2.25 -4.16
CA LEU A 84 -18.07 -1.37 -4.74
C LEU A 84 -17.58 0.09 -4.73
N LEU A 85 -18.13 0.90 -5.63
CA LEU A 85 -17.81 2.33 -5.69
C LEU A 85 -18.04 3.04 -4.34
N ALA A 86 -19.15 2.73 -3.66
CA ALA A 86 -19.46 3.32 -2.37
C ALA A 86 -18.38 3.01 -1.31
N GLU A 87 -17.88 1.78 -1.28
CA GLU A 87 -16.83 1.36 -0.35
C GLU A 87 -15.51 2.08 -0.63
N VAL A 88 -15.12 2.20 -1.92
CA VAL A 88 -13.90 2.91 -2.29
C VAL A 88 -13.97 4.39 -1.90
N ARG A 89 -15.14 5.03 -2.10
CA ARG A 89 -15.37 6.42 -1.69
C ARG A 89 -15.34 6.58 -0.18
N GLU A 90 -15.97 5.68 0.55
CA GLU A 90 -15.97 5.71 2.01
C GLU A 90 -14.54 5.60 2.56
N ARG A 91 -13.74 4.65 2.03
CA ARG A 91 -12.33 4.50 2.41
C ARG A 91 -11.51 5.75 2.08
N ALA A 92 -11.69 6.29 0.87
CA ALA A 92 -11.00 7.51 0.45
C ALA A 92 -11.36 8.71 1.34
N ALA A 93 -12.64 8.91 1.63
CA ALA A 93 -13.14 9.99 2.49
C ALA A 93 -12.65 9.85 3.94
N ARG A 94 -12.71 8.63 4.50
CA ARG A 94 -12.24 8.32 5.87
C ARG A 94 -10.80 8.77 6.11
N PHE A 95 -9.96 8.65 5.09
CA PHE A 95 -8.54 8.96 5.17
C PHE A 95 -8.11 10.21 4.40
N ALA A 96 -9.07 11.01 3.94
CA ALA A 96 -8.83 12.21 3.13
C ALA A 96 -7.88 11.96 1.93
N ILE A 97 -8.05 10.82 1.24
CA ILE A 97 -7.28 10.44 0.06
C ILE A 97 -8.00 10.95 -1.19
N PRO A 98 -7.47 11.95 -1.91
CA PRO A 98 -8.09 12.43 -3.14
C PRO A 98 -8.01 11.35 -4.21
N LEU A 99 -9.12 11.10 -4.91
CA LEU A 99 -9.13 10.23 -6.07
C LEU A 99 -9.23 11.09 -7.33
N THR A 100 -8.29 11.01 -8.26
CA THR A 100 -8.34 11.78 -9.51
C THR A 100 -9.08 11.05 -10.62
N SER A 101 -9.18 9.72 -10.52
CA SER A 101 -9.91 8.90 -11.49
C SER A 101 -10.32 7.55 -10.94
N ILE A 102 -11.36 6.98 -11.54
CA ILE A 102 -11.94 5.69 -11.16
C ILE A 102 -12.26 4.91 -12.43
N ARG A 103 -11.94 3.61 -12.44
CA ARG A 103 -12.34 2.66 -13.48
C ARG A 103 -13.18 1.56 -12.86
N MET A 104 -14.38 1.38 -13.39
CA MET A 104 -15.35 0.36 -12.98
C MET A 104 -15.49 -0.71 -14.05
N LEU A 105 -15.76 -1.94 -13.62
CA LEU A 105 -16.07 -3.06 -14.51
C LEU A 105 -17.55 -3.44 -14.36
N MET A 106 -18.22 -3.55 -15.50
CA MET A 106 -19.52 -4.19 -15.63
C MET A 106 -19.38 -5.52 -16.31
N THR A 107 -20.46 -6.31 -16.25
CA THR A 107 -20.59 -7.65 -16.83
C THR A 107 -19.92 -7.82 -18.20
N ASN A 108 -19.97 -6.80 -19.08
CA ASN A 108 -19.33 -6.85 -20.42
C ASN A 108 -18.56 -5.58 -20.84
N ARG A 109 -18.38 -4.56 -19.99
CA ARG A 109 -17.77 -3.27 -20.36
C ARG A 109 -17.00 -2.64 -19.20
N SER A 110 -15.95 -1.87 -19.49
CA SER A 110 -15.28 -1.02 -18.50
C SER A 110 -15.64 0.44 -18.71
N ILE A 111 -15.97 1.17 -17.64
CA ILE A 111 -16.16 2.61 -17.68
C ILE A 111 -15.03 3.28 -16.90
N GLY A 112 -14.33 4.19 -17.56
CA GLY A 112 -13.39 5.11 -16.91
C GLY A 112 -14.06 6.44 -16.66
N TYR A 113 -13.82 7.01 -15.49
CA TYR A 113 -14.24 8.34 -15.13
C TYR A 113 -13.03 9.14 -14.66
N ASP A 114 -12.77 10.24 -15.36
CA ASP A 114 -11.73 11.22 -15.09
C ASP A 114 -12.41 12.59 -15.02
N ALA A 115 -12.27 13.32 -13.90
CA ALA A 115 -12.78 14.69 -13.80
C ALA A 115 -11.66 15.71 -14.10
N PRO A 116 -12.01 16.92 -14.58
CA PRO A 116 -11.04 18.01 -14.75
C PRO A 116 -10.52 18.59 -13.41
N GLY A 117 -11.06 18.17 -12.26
CA GLY A 117 -10.64 18.59 -10.92
C GLY A 117 -9.66 17.61 -10.25
N GLU A 118 -9.19 17.95 -9.04
CA GLU A 118 -8.24 17.13 -8.29
C GLU A 118 -8.88 15.92 -7.56
N ASP A 119 -10.20 15.92 -7.35
CA ASP A 119 -10.89 14.89 -6.59
C ASP A 119 -12.29 14.56 -7.17
N VAL A 120 -12.48 13.29 -7.52
CA VAL A 120 -13.71 12.73 -8.10
C VAL A 120 -14.63 12.10 -7.06
N THR A 121 -14.19 11.99 -5.81
CA THR A 121 -14.92 11.27 -4.74
C THR A 121 -16.31 11.84 -4.46
N HIS A 122 -16.60 13.08 -4.83
CA HIS A 122 -17.87 13.75 -4.57
C HIS A 122 -18.51 14.32 -5.85
N ASP A 123 -18.12 13.84 -7.03
CA ASP A 123 -18.67 14.36 -8.28
C ASP A 123 -20.12 13.86 -8.52
N PRO A 124 -21.12 14.77 -8.61
CA PRO A 124 -22.51 14.39 -8.86
C PRO A 124 -22.72 13.64 -10.19
N GLN A 125 -21.84 13.82 -11.17
CA GLN A 125 -21.89 13.05 -12.42
C GLN A 125 -21.54 11.59 -12.19
N LEU A 126 -20.58 11.31 -11.31
CA LEU A 126 -20.23 9.94 -10.93
C LEU A 126 -21.38 9.27 -10.17
N ASP A 127 -22.09 10.02 -9.32
CA ASP A 127 -23.32 9.55 -8.67
C ASP A 127 -24.41 9.19 -9.69
N GLY A 128 -24.61 10.04 -10.69
CA GLY A 128 -25.54 9.78 -11.79
C GLY A 128 -25.16 8.56 -12.62
N ILE A 129 -23.87 8.35 -12.87
CA ILE A 129 -23.34 7.16 -13.54
C ILE A 129 -23.64 5.91 -12.70
N SER A 130 -23.26 5.86 -11.43
CA SER A 130 -23.51 4.68 -10.59
C SER A 130 -25.01 4.37 -10.42
N ALA A 131 -25.86 5.40 -10.24
CA ALA A 131 -27.31 5.21 -10.18
C ALA A 131 -27.90 4.63 -11.47
N ALA A 132 -27.38 5.03 -12.64
CA ALA A 132 -27.81 4.48 -13.93
C ALA A 132 -27.37 3.02 -14.15
N LEU A 133 -26.41 2.54 -13.37
CA LEU A 133 -25.76 1.24 -13.55
C LEU A 133 -26.21 0.20 -12.52
N GLY A 134 -26.96 0.62 -11.50
CA GLY A 134 -27.56 -0.28 -10.51
C GLY A 134 -26.81 -0.36 -9.19
N GLN A 135 -25.72 0.39 -9.02
CA GLN A 135 -24.89 0.42 -7.80
C GLN A 135 -24.19 -0.90 -7.47
N GLU A 136 -24.07 -1.80 -8.44
CA GLU A 136 -23.39 -3.09 -8.31
C GLU A 136 -22.01 -3.08 -9.00
N GLU A 137 -21.48 -1.90 -9.33
CA GLU A 137 -20.24 -1.78 -10.09
C GLU A 137 -19.00 -1.95 -9.20
N GLY A 138 -18.26 -3.02 -9.46
CA GLY A 138 -16.92 -3.22 -8.89
C GLY A 138 -15.92 -2.22 -9.46
N VAL A 139 -15.23 -1.49 -8.59
CA VAL A 139 -14.11 -0.61 -8.96
C VAL A 139 -12.86 -1.46 -9.13
N VAL A 140 -12.36 -1.55 -10.37
CA VAL A 140 -11.15 -2.32 -10.67
C VAL A 140 -9.88 -1.53 -10.46
N GLU A 141 -9.93 -0.22 -10.66
CA GLU A 141 -8.78 0.67 -10.53
C GLU A 141 -9.22 2.07 -10.08
N ALA A 142 -8.40 2.71 -9.26
CA ALA A 142 -8.52 4.14 -8.96
C ALA A 142 -7.14 4.79 -8.99
N GLN A 143 -7.09 6.06 -9.35
CA GLN A 143 -5.89 6.89 -9.17
C GLN A 143 -6.05 7.73 -7.92
N ALA A 144 -5.21 7.48 -6.92
CA ALA A 144 -5.22 8.14 -5.63
C ALA A 144 -3.98 9.03 -5.47
N LEU A 145 -4.09 10.15 -4.77
CA LEU A 145 -2.95 10.98 -4.41
C LEU A 145 -2.43 10.60 -3.03
N THR A 146 -1.10 10.43 -2.89
CA THR A 146 -0.44 10.33 -1.58
C THR A 146 -0.52 11.67 -0.83
N PRO A 147 -0.21 11.72 0.48
CA PRO A 147 -0.15 12.98 1.23
C PRO A 147 0.79 14.03 0.61
N THR A 148 1.84 13.60 -0.11
CA THR A 148 2.77 14.50 -0.82
C THR A 148 2.34 14.76 -2.28
N ARG A 149 1.10 14.43 -2.63
CA ARG A 149 0.48 14.59 -3.96
C ARG A 149 1.12 13.74 -5.07
N VAL A 150 1.77 12.63 -4.74
CA VAL A 150 2.24 11.67 -5.75
C VAL A 150 1.05 10.80 -6.19
N PRO A 151 0.76 10.68 -7.49
CA PRO A 151 -0.31 9.81 -7.95
C PRO A 151 0.10 8.33 -7.85
N LEU A 152 -0.81 7.51 -7.33
CA LEU A 152 -0.73 6.06 -7.31
C LEU A 152 -1.92 5.47 -8.06
N ARG A 153 -1.64 4.53 -8.95
CA ARG A 153 -2.64 3.67 -9.56
C ARG A 153 -2.87 2.47 -8.65
N CYS A 154 -4.02 2.42 -8.01
CA CYS A 154 -4.45 1.33 -7.15
C CYS A 154 -5.37 0.39 -7.94
N ASN A 155 -4.94 -0.85 -8.15
CA ASN A 155 -5.72 -1.90 -8.78
C ASN A 155 -6.26 -2.84 -7.71
N PHE A 156 -7.58 -2.85 -7.52
CA PHE A 156 -8.23 -3.58 -6.43
C PHE A 156 -8.28 -5.08 -6.68
N VAL A 157 -8.48 -5.49 -7.95
CA VAL A 157 -8.54 -6.92 -8.33
C VAL A 157 -7.21 -7.62 -8.10
N SER A 158 -6.09 -6.96 -8.37
CA SER A 158 -4.76 -7.51 -8.08
C SER A 158 -4.21 -7.10 -6.72
N ARG A 159 -4.97 -6.28 -5.96
CA ARG A 159 -4.56 -5.61 -4.73
C ARG A 159 -3.15 -5.00 -4.81
N THR A 160 -2.87 -4.28 -5.89
CA THR A 160 -1.59 -3.61 -6.12
C THR A 160 -1.72 -2.11 -6.20
N ALA A 161 -0.69 -1.39 -5.82
CA ALA A 161 -0.55 0.03 -6.12
C ALA A 161 0.86 0.37 -6.63
N SER A 162 0.93 1.28 -7.58
CA SER A 162 2.19 1.77 -8.15
C SER A 162 2.03 3.18 -8.72
N PRO A 163 3.07 4.04 -8.70
CA PRO A 163 3.01 5.32 -9.38
C PRO A 163 2.95 5.11 -10.91
N PRO A 164 2.41 6.07 -11.67
CA PRO A 164 2.47 6.03 -13.12
C PRO A 164 3.93 6.10 -13.60
N GLY A 165 4.27 5.28 -14.59
CA GLY A 165 5.59 5.25 -15.22
C GLY A 165 6.54 4.21 -14.61
N ALA A 166 7.18 3.41 -15.47
CA ALA A 166 7.91 2.20 -15.08
C ALA A 166 9.17 2.42 -14.22
N ARG A 167 9.60 3.67 -14.01
CA ARG A 167 10.81 4.02 -13.22
C ARG A 167 10.51 4.91 -12.02
N ALA A 168 9.25 5.30 -11.82
CA ALA A 168 8.88 6.15 -10.69
C ALA A 168 8.98 5.35 -9.39
N LEU A 169 9.61 5.94 -8.38
CA LEU A 169 9.79 5.35 -7.06
C LEU A 169 9.21 6.27 -6.00
N VAL A 170 8.45 5.69 -5.07
CA VAL A 170 7.72 6.39 -4.01
C VAL A 170 8.25 5.92 -2.65
N PRO A 171 8.42 6.82 -1.67
CA PRO A 171 8.75 6.44 -0.29
C PRO A 171 7.84 5.34 0.23
N TYR A 172 8.37 4.39 1.00
CA TYR A 172 7.58 3.28 1.54
C TYR A 172 6.42 3.77 2.38
N ALA A 173 6.63 4.80 3.19
CA ALA A 173 5.58 5.39 4.03
C ALA A 173 4.37 5.85 3.20
N GLU A 174 4.61 6.58 2.13
CA GLU A 174 3.55 7.04 1.25
C GLU A 174 2.89 5.89 0.50
N LEU A 175 3.70 5.00 -0.08
CA LEU A 175 3.23 3.89 -0.88
C LEU A 175 2.37 2.94 -0.04
N LEU A 176 2.87 2.47 1.11
CA LEU A 176 2.08 1.63 2.02
C LEU A 176 0.88 2.38 2.60
N GLY A 177 1.10 3.62 3.05
CA GLY A 177 0.09 4.42 3.73
C GLY A 177 -1.16 4.62 2.90
N THR A 178 -1.01 4.97 1.62
CA THR A 178 -2.13 5.14 0.70
C THR A 178 -2.69 3.80 0.24
N THR A 179 -1.82 2.81 -0.04
CA THR A 179 -2.25 1.49 -0.55
C THR A 179 -3.15 0.77 0.46
N LEU A 180 -2.70 0.64 1.71
CA LEU A 180 -3.41 -0.15 2.72
C LEU A 180 -4.74 0.47 3.10
N ARG A 181 -4.79 1.80 3.27
CA ARG A 181 -6.01 2.54 3.57
C ARG A 181 -7.10 2.36 2.51
N LEU A 182 -6.70 2.32 1.24
CA LEU A 182 -7.65 2.18 0.13
C LEU A 182 -8.03 0.71 -0.15
N ILE A 183 -7.07 -0.21 -0.09
CA ILE A 183 -7.28 -1.62 -0.47
C ILE A 183 -7.97 -2.43 0.64
N LEU A 184 -7.54 -2.28 1.90
CA LEU A 184 -7.95 -3.19 2.99
C LEU A 184 -9.18 -2.74 3.78
N GLY A 185 -9.66 -1.51 3.60
CA GLY A 185 -10.82 -1.03 4.36
C GLY A 185 -10.57 -0.95 5.87
N LEU A 186 -9.38 -0.49 6.26
CA LEU A 186 -8.90 -0.46 7.65
C LEU A 186 -9.90 0.18 8.62
N ASP A 187 -10.08 -0.44 9.77
CA ASP A 187 -10.78 0.18 10.90
C ASP A 187 -9.90 1.21 11.62
N ALA A 188 -10.41 1.81 12.69
CA ALA A 188 -9.70 2.84 13.43
C ALA A 188 -8.46 2.30 14.18
N GLU A 189 -8.48 1.05 14.63
CA GLU A 189 -7.35 0.44 15.33
C GLU A 189 -6.22 0.13 14.35
N ASP A 190 -6.54 -0.52 13.23
CA ASP A 190 -5.60 -0.83 12.17
C ASP A 190 -5.00 0.44 11.54
N ALA A 191 -5.83 1.48 11.35
CA ALA A 191 -5.35 2.78 10.88
C ALA A 191 -4.33 3.40 11.86
N ALA A 192 -4.59 3.35 13.16
CA ALA A 192 -3.65 3.84 14.17
C ALA A 192 -2.36 3.01 14.22
N GLN A 193 -2.45 1.68 14.04
CA GLN A 193 -1.27 0.82 13.94
C GLN A 193 -0.42 1.16 12.72
N LEU A 194 -1.05 1.38 11.57
CA LEU A 194 -0.38 1.83 10.36
C LEU A 194 0.32 3.17 10.59
N GLU A 195 -0.36 4.15 11.18
CA GLU A 195 0.23 5.45 11.47
C GLU A 195 1.45 5.35 12.37
N ASN A 196 1.37 4.60 13.46
CA ASN A 196 2.51 4.40 14.37
C ASN A 196 3.71 3.69 13.71
N LEU A 197 3.48 2.86 12.69
CA LEU A 197 4.55 2.18 11.95
C LEU A 197 5.20 3.04 10.88
N LEU A 198 4.42 3.94 10.29
CA LEU A 198 4.89 4.85 9.25
C LEU A 198 5.44 6.15 9.83
N ASP A 199 4.96 6.57 10.99
CA ASP A 199 5.47 7.74 11.69
C ASP A 199 6.84 7.43 12.29
N THR A 200 7.79 8.32 12.00
CA THR A 200 9.12 8.23 12.56
C THR A 200 9.13 9.07 13.81
N GLY A 201 8.91 8.45 14.96
CA GLY A 201 9.28 9.06 16.23
C GLY A 201 10.78 9.40 16.19
N GLU A 202 11.08 10.69 15.98
CA GLU A 202 12.38 11.31 15.73
C GLU A 202 13.27 10.68 14.62
N PRO A 203 13.96 11.50 13.80
CA PRO A 203 14.92 10.97 12.85
C PRO A 203 16.04 10.26 13.62
N ALA A 204 16.21 8.96 13.35
CA ALA A 204 17.31 8.20 13.93
C ALA A 204 18.64 8.92 13.61
N PRO A 205 19.53 9.12 14.60
CA PRO A 205 20.84 9.70 14.34
C PRO A 205 21.58 8.84 13.32
N ALA A 206 22.20 9.48 12.33
CA ALA A 206 22.88 8.86 11.20
C ALA A 206 24.14 8.05 11.55
N TYR A 207 24.32 7.62 12.81
CA TYR A 207 25.52 6.95 13.27
C TYR A 207 25.24 5.46 13.50
N TRP A 208 25.75 4.65 12.58
CA TRP A 208 25.85 3.20 12.76
C TRP A 208 27.02 2.95 13.70
N GLU A 209 26.77 2.70 14.99
CA GLU A 209 27.77 2.04 15.82
C GLU A 209 27.86 0.58 15.36
N GLN A 210 28.87 0.30 14.53
CA GLN A 210 29.35 -1.05 14.31
C GLN A 210 29.95 -1.51 15.63
N ALA A 211 29.41 -2.58 16.23
CA ALA A 211 30.06 -3.22 17.37
C ALA A 211 31.47 -3.64 16.92
N ASP A 212 32.50 -3.15 17.62
CA ASP A 212 33.88 -3.50 17.35
C ASP A 212 34.03 -5.02 17.39
N LEU A 213 34.36 -5.59 16.24
CA LEU A 213 34.52 -7.04 16.04
C LEU A 213 35.90 -7.54 16.49
N PHE A 214 36.66 -6.73 17.21
CA PHE A 214 38.00 -7.04 17.68
C PHE A 214 38.22 -6.50 19.08
N ASP A 215 37.66 -7.18 20.07
CA ASP A 215 38.30 -7.28 21.38
C ASP A 215 38.88 -8.71 21.49
N GLY A 216 40.19 -8.79 21.28
CA GLY A 216 41.03 -9.97 21.46
C GLY A 216 42.44 -9.54 21.82
#